data_AF-A0A6P1EYL0-F1
#
_entry.id   AF-A0A6P1EYL0-F1
#
_cell.length_a   1.000
_cell.length_b   1.000
_cell.length_c   1.000
_cell.angle_alpha   90.00
_cell.angle_beta   90.00
_cell.angle_gamma   90.00
#
_symmetry.space_group_name_H-M   'P 1'
#
loop_
_entity.id
_entity.type
_entity.pdbx_description
1 polymer ?
#
loop_
_entity_poly.entity_id
_entity_poly.type
_entity_poly.pdbx_seq_one_letter_code
_entity_poly.pdbx_strand_id
1 'polypeptide(L)'
;MSFRAPGSRRSFITALALTGAIIAAPVAAAYTVTNPPEGGTWIHGTTRGIVLSSYEHESREHKATVYNGEYHYAKCKPAGVLAAVSAPARDFQVDSAYYDVCS
;
A
#
# COMPACT_ATOMS: atom_id res chain seq x y z
N MET A 1 -18.63 -9.29 74.95
CA MET A 1 -18.64 -8.11 74.05
C MET A 1 -17.22 -7.62 73.90
N SER A 2 -16.64 -7.73 72.69
CA SER A 2 -15.63 -6.82 72.12
C SER A 2 -14.99 -7.52 70.92
N PHE A 3 -15.54 -7.26 69.74
CA PHE A 3 -14.87 -7.56 68.47
C PHE A 3 -14.04 -6.33 68.10
N ARG A 4 -12.73 -6.51 67.90
CA ARG A 4 -11.88 -5.57 67.17
C ARG A 4 -10.89 -6.34 66.32
N ALA A 5 -11.21 -6.51 65.05
CA ALA A 5 -10.22 -6.80 64.03
C ALA A 5 -9.48 -5.49 63.69
N PRO A 6 -8.14 -5.42 63.77
CA PRO A 6 -7.39 -4.33 63.19
C PRO A 6 -7.32 -4.56 61.68
N GLY A 7 -7.87 -3.61 60.94
CA GLY A 7 -7.81 -3.63 59.49
C GLY A 7 -6.44 -3.22 58.94
N SER A 8 -6.46 -3.20 57.60
CA SER A 8 -5.63 -2.41 56.72
C SER A 8 -4.35 -3.06 56.20
N ARG A 9 -4.19 -2.85 54.88
CA ARG A 9 -3.00 -3.01 54.03
C ARG A 9 -2.83 -4.48 53.59
N ARG A 10 -2.98 -4.84 52.31
CA ARG A 10 -2.59 -4.14 51.08
C ARG A 10 -3.47 -4.66 49.94
N SER A 11 -4.11 -3.75 49.21
CA SER A 11 -4.67 -4.07 47.90
C SER A 11 -3.51 -4.45 46.99
N PHE A 12 -3.37 -5.73 46.68
CA PHE A 12 -2.49 -6.16 45.59
C PHE A 12 -3.26 -5.90 44.30
N ILE A 13 -3.12 -4.68 43.78
CA ILE A 13 -3.52 -4.38 42.41
C ILE A 13 -2.56 -5.16 41.51
N THR A 14 -3.05 -6.27 40.97
CA THR A 14 -2.39 -7.05 39.94
C THR A 14 -2.30 -6.19 38.69
N ALA A 15 -1.12 -5.63 38.42
CA ALA A 15 -0.85 -4.90 37.19
C ALA A 15 -0.80 -5.90 36.02
N LEU A 16 -1.82 -5.85 35.15
CA LEU A 16 -1.84 -6.61 33.92
C LEU A 16 -0.90 -5.92 32.92
N ALA A 17 0.30 -6.47 32.72
CA ALA A 17 1.22 -6.00 31.67
C ALA A 17 0.69 -6.47 30.31
N LEU A 18 0.00 -5.58 29.57
CA LEU A 18 -0.35 -5.80 28.17
C LEU A 18 0.89 -5.60 27.29
N THR A 19 1.73 -6.63 27.18
CA THR A 19 2.67 -6.76 26.07
C THR A 19 1.87 -7.10 24.81
N GLY A 20 1.43 -6.07 24.08
CA GLY A 20 0.85 -6.22 22.76
C GLY A 20 1.93 -6.63 21.76
N ALA A 21 1.98 -7.92 21.40
CA ALA A 21 2.72 -8.35 20.23
C ALA A 21 1.98 -7.80 18.99
N ILE A 22 2.54 -6.76 18.36
CA ILE A 22 2.07 -6.33 17.04
C ILE A 22 2.47 -7.45 16.08
N ILE A 23 1.53 -8.36 15.78
CA ILE A 23 1.68 -9.27 14.67
C ILE A 23 1.54 -8.41 13.42
N ALA A 24 2.67 -8.10 12.77
CA ALA A 24 2.65 -7.54 11.43
C ALA A 24 2.04 -8.60 10.50
N ALA A 25 0.72 -8.53 10.30
CA ALA A 25 0.07 -9.34 9.30
C ALA A 25 0.63 -8.94 7.93
N PRO A 26 1.11 -9.89 7.11
CA PRO A 26 1.49 -9.56 5.75
C PRO A 26 0.24 -9.12 5.00
N VAL A 27 0.13 -7.81 4.75
CA VAL A 27 -0.91 -7.29 3.87
C VAL A 27 -0.58 -7.83 2.49
N ALA A 28 -1.40 -8.75 1.98
CA ALA A 28 -1.31 -9.15 0.58
C ALA A 28 -1.59 -7.90 -0.25
N ALA A 29 -0.54 -7.28 -0.78
CA ALA A 29 -0.69 -6.11 -1.62
C ALA A 29 -1.39 -6.55 -2.92
N ALA A 30 -2.63 -6.09 -3.07
CA ALA A 30 -3.41 -6.20 -4.30
C ALA A 30 -3.17 -4.93 -5.11
N TYR A 31 -3.35 -5.02 -6.43
CA TYR A 31 -3.37 -3.83 -7.25
C TYR A 31 -4.52 -2.93 -6.83
N THR A 32 -4.23 -1.64 -6.71
CA THR A 32 -5.19 -0.58 -6.43
C THR A 32 -5.69 -0.03 -7.75
N VAL A 33 -6.99 0.22 -7.83
CA VAL A 33 -7.62 0.92 -8.95
C VAL A 33 -7.98 2.32 -8.50
N THR A 34 -7.59 3.32 -9.29
CA THR A 34 -7.89 4.73 -9.06
C THR A 34 -8.42 5.36 -10.34
N ASN A 35 -9.24 6.40 -10.19
CA ASN A 35 -9.76 7.20 -11.29
C ASN A 35 -9.27 8.64 -11.11
N PRO A 36 -8.16 9.01 -11.76
CA PRO A 36 -7.61 10.35 -11.65
C PRO A 36 -8.60 11.46 -12.08
N PRO A 37 -8.49 12.68 -11.51
CA PRO A 37 -9.43 13.77 -11.78
C PRO A 37 -9.43 14.23 -13.24
N GLU A 38 -8.33 14.08 -13.97
CA GLU A 38 -8.23 14.35 -15.39
C GLU A 38 -8.89 13.29 -16.29
N GLY A 39 -9.24 12.14 -15.71
CA GLY A 39 -9.93 11.04 -16.38
C GLY A 39 -9.11 9.74 -16.42
N GLY A 40 -9.72 8.73 -17.03
CA GLY A 40 -9.11 7.42 -17.18
C GLY A 40 -9.18 6.52 -15.96
N THR A 41 -8.51 5.37 -16.06
CA THR A 41 -8.42 4.37 -15.01
C THR A 41 -6.96 3.97 -14.83
N TRP A 42 -6.45 4.11 -13.61
CA TRP A 42 -5.09 3.74 -13.25
C TRP A 42 -5.08 2.57 -12.27
N ILE A 43 -4.46 1.47 -12.69
CA ILE A 43 -4.26 0.25 -11.91
C ILE A 43 -2.78 0.16 -11.54
N HIS A 44 -2.48 0.12 -10.25
CA HIS A 44 -1.10 0.14 -9.78
C HIS A 44 -0.88 -0.60 -8.47
N GLY A 45 0.35 -0.98 -8.20
CA GLY A 45 0.75 -1.57 -6.92
C GLY A 45 1.74 -2.71 -7.12
N THR A 46 2.03 -3.39 -6.03
CA THR A 46 3.00 -4.48 -6.00
C THR A 46 2.31 -5.75 -5.54
N THR A 47 2.41 -6.85 -6.28
CA THR A 47 1.89 -8.14 -5.85
C THR A 47 2.81 -9.27 -6.30
N ARG A 48 2.99 -10.28 -5.44
CA ARG A 48 3.79 -11.49 -5.76
C ARG A 48 5.17 -11.19 -6.37
N GLY A 49 5.86 -10.16 -5.88
CA GLY A 49 7.18 -9.78 -6.38
C GLY A 49 7.17 -9.04 -7.72
N ILE A 50 6.04 -8.48 -8.14
CA ILE A 50 5.91 -7.68 -9.36
C ILE A 50 5.29 -6.34 -9.01
N VAL A 51 5.91 -5.25 -9.43
CA VAL A 51 5.32 -3.91 -9.41
C VAL A 51 4.71 -3.63 -10.79
N LEU A 52 3.47 -3.12 -10.79
CA LEU A 52 2.69 -2.81 -11.98
C LEU A 52 2.28 -1.34 -11.97
N SER A 53 2.33 -0.72 -13.14
CA SER A 53 1.58 0.48 -13.45
C SER A 53 0.85 0.29 -14.78
N SER A 54 -0.46 0.51 -14.79
CA SER A 54 -1.30 0.38 -15.97
C SER A 54 -2.30 1.52 -15.99
N TYR A 55 -2.24 2.38 -17.02
CA TYR A 55 -3.12 3.52 -17.16
C TYR A 55 -3.84 3.46 -18.50
N GLU A 56 -5.14 3.73 -18.49
CA GLU A 56 -5.98 3.83 -19.67
C GLU A 56 -6.74 5.14 -19.65
N HIS A 57 -6.65 5.90 -20.74
CA HIS A 57 -7.36 7.15 -20.91
C HIS A 57 -8.08 7.19 -22.27
N GLU A 58 -9.39 7.43 -22.27
CA GLU A 58 -10.26 7.33 -23.46
C GLU A 58 -10.09 8.47 -24.48
N SER A 59 -9.67 9.65 -24.04
CA SER A 59 -9.62 10.85 -24.87
C SER A 59 -8.24 11.51 -24.99
N ARG A 60 -7.21 11.03 -24.28
CA ARG A 60 -5.88 11.64 -24.29
C ARG A 60 -4.78 10.60 -24.44
N GLU A 61 -3.70 11.02 -25.08
CA GLU A 61 -2.46 10.25 -25.10
C GLU A 61 -1.93 10.13 -23.66
N HIS A 62 -1.43 8.96 -23.28
CA HIS A 62 -1.09 8.69 -21.89
C HIS A 62 0.01 7.63 -21.77
N LYS A 63 0.63 7.54 -20.59
CA LYS A 63 1.72 6.59 -20.32
C LYS A 63 1.64 6.04 -18.90
N ALA A 64 2.30 4.90 -18.71
CA ALA A 64 2.52 4.29 -17.40
C ALA A 64 4.02 4.04 -17.19
N THR A 65 4.48 4.21 -15.96
CA THR A 65 5.88 4.06 -15.57
C THR A 65 5.98 3.27 -14.27
N VAL A 66 6.99 2.41 -14.18
CA VAL A 66 7.41 1.74 -12.95
C VAL A 66 8.84 2.15 -12.64
N TYR A 67 9.12 2.39 -11.36
CA TYR A 67 10.46 2.58 -10.84
C TYR A 67 10.75 1.53 -9.77
N ASN A 68 11.70 0.64 -10.05
CA ASN A 68 12.18 -0.39 -9.13
C ASN A 68 13.71 -0.29 -8.96
N GLY A 69 14.25 0.93 -8.92
CA GLY A 69 15.70 1.18 -9.00
C GLY A 69 16.17 1.49 -10.41
N GLU A 70 15.41 1.07 -11.41
CA GLU A 70 15.49 1.54 -12.78
C GLU A 70 14.11 1.98 -13.27
N TYR A 71 14.07 2.83 -14.29
CA TYR A 71 12.82 3.25 -14.88
C TYR A 71 12.39 2.33 -16.03
N HIS A 72 11.16 1.82 -15.92
CA HIS A 72 10.50 1.05 -16.96
C HIS A 72 9.30 1.83 -17.48
N TYR A 73 9.24 2.05 -18.79
CA TYR A 73 8.24 2.90 -19.40
C TYR A 73 7.38 2.13 -20.42
N ALA A 74 6.06 2.20 -20.26
CA ALA A 74 5.16 2.09 -21.40
C ALA A 74 5.20 3.45 -22.10
N LYS A 75 5.91 3.56 -23.23
CA LYS A 75 5.90 4.77 -24.09
C LYS A 75 4.48 5.33 -24.23
N CYS A 76 4.35 6.62 -24.53
CA CYS A 76 3.05 7.23 -24.74
C CYS A 76 2.19 6.42 -25.73
N LYS A 77 0.96 6.15 -25.31
CA LYS A 77 -0.05 5.39 -26.03
C LYS A 77 -1.20 6.32 -26.41
N PRO A 78 -1.75 6.17 -27.63
CA PRO A 78 -2.89 6.96 -28.05
C PRO A 78 -4.10 6.66 -27.16
N ALA A 79 -5.08 7.56 -27.22
CA ALA A 79 -6.33 7.43 -26.50
C ALA A 79 -7.03 6.07 -26.77
N GLY A 80 -7.58 5.45 -25.73
CA GLY A 80 -8.24 4.13 -25.80
C GLY A 80 -7.27 2.93 -25.96
N VAL A 81 -5.96 3.14 -25.83
CA VAL A 81 -4.96 2.06 -25.85
C VAL A 81 -4.23 1.99 -24.52
N LEU A 82 -4.42 0.88 -23.81
CA LEU A 82 -3.79 0.61 -22.52
C LEU A 82 -2.26 0.83 -22.53
N ALA A 83 -1.77 1.73 -21.67
CA ALA A 83 -0.37 1.85 -21.34
C ALA A 83 -0.06 1.03 -20.08
N ALA A 84 0.59 -0.12 -20.23
CA ALA A 84 0.94 -1.00 -19.11
C ALA A 84 2.43 -1.37 -19.10
N VAL A 85 3.04 -1.31 -17.92
CA VAL A 85 4.41 -1.73 -17.67
C VAL A 85 4.53 -2.38 -16.30
N SER A 86 5.32 -3.44 -16.23
CA SER A 86 5.63 -4.13 -14.99
C SER A 86 7.12 -4.40 -14.87
N ALA A 87 7.59 -4.54 -13.65
CA ALA A 87 8.96 -4.90 -13.34
C ALA A 87 9.03 -5.79 -12.10
N PRO A 88 10.11 -6.57 -11.92
CA PRO A 88 10.34 -7.28 -10.66
C PRO A 88 10.37 -6.29 -9.49
N ALA A 89 9.64 -6.61 -8.43
CA ALA A 89 9.69 -5.84 -7.20
C ALA A 89 10.98 -6.16 -6.44
N ARG A 90 11.49 -5.19 -5.71
CA ARG A 90 12.69 -5.36 -4.89
C ARG A 90 12.31 -5.67 -3.46
N ASP A 91 12.89 -6.76 -2.93
CA ASP A 91 12.68 -7.15 -1.54
C ASP A 91 13.13 -6.05 -0.57
N PHE A 92 12.28 -5.77 0.42
CA PHE A 92 12.52 -4.77 1.47
C PHE A 92 12.74 -3.33 0.96
N GLN A 93 12.37 -3.04 -0.30
CA GLN A 93 12.42 -1.70 -0.87
C GLN A 93 11.03 -1.23 -1.29
N VAL A 94 10.89 0.09 -1.40
CA VAL A 94 9.68 0.70 -1.94
C VAL A 94 9.91 0.93 -3.44
N ASP A 95 9.11 0.23 -4.24
CA ASP A 95 9.00 0.50 -5.67
C ASP A 95 7.84 1.47 -5.92
N SER A 96 7.93 2.22 -7.02
CA SER A 96 6.96 3.25 -7.35
C SER A 96 6.30 2.97 -8.68
N ALA A 97 5.00 3.26 -8.75
CA ALA A 97 4.22 3.22 -9.97
C ALA A 97 3.72 4.64 -10.25
N TYR A 98 3.81 5.07 -11.51
CA TYR A 98 3.35 6.37 -11.97
C TYR A 98 2.51 6.22 -13.23
N TYR A 99 1.66 7.21 -13.44
CA TYR A 99 0.95 7.45 -14.68
C TYR A 99 1.14 8.91 -15.08
N ASP A 100 0.83 9.23 -16.32
CA ASP A 100 0.84 10.60 -16.81
C ASP A 100 0.03 10.69 -18.11
N VAL A 101 -0.43 11.89 -18.42
CA VAL A 101 -1.07 12.24 -19.69
C VAL A 101 0.00 12.89 -20.57
N CYS A 102 0.16 12.40 -21.80
CA CYS A 102 1.11 12.97 -22.74
C CYS A 102 0.50 14.22 -23.38
N SER A 103 1.32 15.28 -23.48
CA SER A 103 0.95 16.61 -23.96
C SER A 103 1.02 16.75 -25.48
#